data_AF-A0A7V8SX88-F1
#
_entry.id   AF-A0A7V8SX88-F1
#
_cell.length_a   1.000
_cell.length_b   1.000
_cell.length_c   1.000
_cell.angle_alpha   90.00
_cell.angle_beta   90.00
_cell.angle_gamma   90.00
#
_symmetry.space_group_name_H-M   'P 1'
#
loop_
_entity.id
_entity.type
_entity.pdbx_description
1 polymer ?
#
loop_
_entity_poly.entity_id
_entity_poly.type
_entity_poly.pdbx_seq_one_letter_code
_entity_poly.pdbx_strand_id
1 'polypeptide(L)'
;MPVEYIVRQMADFKNGTRIDPARMNAIAKITSEEDARKAAEWFAAVKPTVWVKVMESPTVPKSFVSTRGRMRLPLPAGGTEPLGNRIIELPQDAARAESRDPHSGFVAYVPVGSIEKGKRLVASGGAGKTINCNICHGDDLKGLGDVPRIAGLHPIYIGRQLYAFRGSEYSGTSAALMKKVVAKLADDDILAISAYVASLAP
;
A
#
# COMPACT_ATOMS: atom_id res chain seq x y z
N MET A 1 -4.31 -3.91 -12.51
CA MET A 1 -5.38 -4.16 -11.51
C MET A 1 -6.64 -4.52 -12.26
N PRO A 2 -7.54 -5.36 -11.73
CA PRO A 2 -8.81 -5.66 -12.39
C PRO A 2 -9.67 -4.40 -12.56
N VAL A 3 -10.32 -4.24 -13.72
CA VAL A 3 -11.20 -3.09 -14.02
C VAL A 3 -12.34 -3.01 -13.00
N GLU A 4 -13.03 -4.13 -12.77
CA GLU A 4 -14.18 -4.20 -11.86
C GLU A 4 -13.78 -3.93 -10.40
N TYR A 5 -12.55 -4.29 -10.01
CA TYR A 5 -12.01 -3.86 -8.71
C TYR A 5 -11.98 -2.34 -8.60
N ILE A 6 -11.39 -1.63 -9.58
CA ILE A 6 -11.25 -0.17 -9.58
C ILE A 6 -12.62 0.51 -9.59
N VAL A 7 -13.54 0.07 -10.45
CA VAL A 7 -14.91 0.61 -10.54
C VAL A 7 -15.62 0.48 -9.19
N ARG A 8 -15.54 -0.69 -8.55
CA ARG A 8 -16.10 -0.89 -7.21
C ARG A 8 -15.45 0.01 -6.16
N GLN A 9 -14.14 0.23 -6.20
CA GLN A 9 -13.50 1.15 -5.26
C GLN A 9 -14.00 2.58 -5.43
N MET A 10 -14.22 3.04 -6.67
CA MET A 10 -14.80 4.35 -6.93
C MET A 10 -16.24 4.46 -6.40
N ALA A 11 -17.06 3.42 -6.59
CA ALA A 11 -18.40 3.37 -6.01
C ALA A 11 -18.38 3.42 -4.47
N ASP A 12 -17.47 2.66 -3.83
CA ASP A 12 -17.31 2.63 -2.38
C ASP A 12 -16.84 4.00 -1.82
N PHE A 13 -15.97 4.72 -2.55
CA PHE A 13 -15.62 6.10 -2.19
C PHE A 13 -16.80 7.07 -2.40
N LYS A 14 -17.58 6.90 -3.46
CA LYS A 14 -18.72 7.77 -3.77
C LYS A 14 -19.82 7.66 -2.72
N ASN A 15 -20.13 6.44 -2.27
CA ASN A 15 -21.18 6.16 -1.28
C ASN A 15 -20.70 6.28 0.18
N GLY A 16 -19.40 6.51 0.41
CA GLY A 16 -18.84 6.70 1.75
C GLY A 16 -18.60 5.41 2.55
N THR A 17 -18.80 4.24 1.94
CA THR A 17 -18.43 2.96 2.57
C THR A 17 -16.92 2.74 2.59
N ARG A 18 -16.16 3.45 1.76
CA ARG A 18 -14.71 3.60 1.88
C ARG A 18 -14.35 5.04 2.14
N ILE A 19 -13.63 5.30 3.22
CA ILE A 19 -13.28 6.65 3.68
C ILE A 19 -11.81 6.93 3.38
N ASP A 20 -11.58 7.93 2.54
CA ASP A 20 -10.32 8.62 2.34
C ASP A 20 -10.54 10.12 2.64
N PRO A 21 -10.07 10.61 3.79
CA PRO A 21 -10.32 11.99 4.21
C PRO A 21 -9.57 13.01 3.34
N ALA A 22 -8.70 12.56 2.44
CA ALA A 22 -7.83 13.44 1.68
C ALA A 22 -8.45 13.89 0.35
N ARG A 23 -8.87 12.95 -0.53
CA ARG A 23 -9.18 13.27 -1.94
C ARG A 23 -10.21 12.36 -2.57
N MET A 24 -10.12 11.04 -2.35
CA MET A 24 -10.84 10.07 -3.19
C MET A 24 -12.36 10.16 -3.05
N ASN A 25 -12.90 10.42 -1.85
CA ASN A 25 -14.34 10.63 -1.70
C ASN A 25 -14.83 11.87 -2.46
N ALA A 26 -14.05 12.96 -2.47
CA ALA A 26 -14.42 14.18 -3.19
C ALA A 26 -14.36 13.96 -4.70
N ILE A 27 -13.30 13.31 -5.19
CA ILE A 27 -13.15 12.94 -6.61
C ILE A 27 -14.30 12.02 -7.04
N ALA A 28 -14.57 10.94 -6.30
CA ALA A 28 -15.58 9.96 -6.65
C ALA A 28 -17.01 10.54 -6.71
N LYS A 29 -17.31 11.59 -5.92
CA LYS A 29 -18.61 12.27 -5.97
C LYS A 29 -18.85 13.02 -7.28
N ILE A 30 -17.80 13.54 -7.92
CA ILE A 30 -17.90 14.34 -9.14
C ILE A 30 -17.59 13.54 -10.41
N THR A 31 -16.99 12.35 -10.30
CA THR A 31 -16.72 11.48 -11.45
C THR A 31 -17.98 10.72 -11.88
N SER A 32 -18.29 10.76 -13.19
CA SER A 32 -19.38 9.96 -13.77
C SER A 32 -19.02 8.47 -13.77
N GLU A 33 -20.02 7.58 -13.86
CA GLU A 33 -19.75 6.13 -13.93
C GLU A 33 -19.02 5.74 -15.21
N GLU A 34 -19.33 6.43 -16.31
CA GLU A 34 -18.65 6.26 -17.60
C GLU A 34 -17.17 6.66 -17.51
N ASP A 35 -16.86 7.82 -16.94
CA ASP A 35 -15.48 8.27 -16.78
C ASP A 35 -14.69 7.40 -15.81
N ALA A 36 -15.34 6.93 -14.73
CA ALA A 36 -14.73 6.01 -13.80
C ALA A 36 -14.36 4.68 -14.47
N ARG A 37 -15.22 4.16 -15.36
CA ARG A 37 -14.95 2.94 -16.13
C ARG A 37 -13.83 3.15 -17.15
N LYS A 38 -13.85 4.22 -17.94
CA LYS A 38 -12.77 4.55 -18.89
C LYS A 38 -11.42 4.70 -18.19
N ALA A 39 -11.40 5.38 -17.04
CA ALA A 39 -10.18 5.50 -16.24
C ALA A 39 -9.73 4.14 -15.70
N ALA A 40 -10.65 3.31 -15.22
CA ALA A 40 -10.34 1.95 -14.74
C ALA A 40 -9.73 1.07 -15.82
N GLU A 41 -10.26 1.11 -17.05
CA GLU A 41 -9.72 0.40 -18.21
C GLU A 41 -8.30 0.86 -18.53
N TRP A 42 -8.06 2.17 -18.52
CA TRP A 42 -6.73 2.73 -18.74
C TRP A 42 -5.73 2.25 -17.67
N PHE A 43 -6.06 2.39 -16.38
CA PHE A 43 -5.19 1.96 -15.28
C PHE A 43 -4.99 0.44 -15.24
N ALA A 44 -5.96 -0.35 -15.70
CA ALA A 44 -5.84 -1.79 -15.83
C ALA A 44 -4.84 -2.19 -16.94
N ALA A 45 -4.76 -1.40 -18.01
CA ALA A 45 -3.83 -1.62 -19.12
C ALA A 45 -2.39 -1.18 -18.83
N VAL A 46 -2.17 -0.30 -17.85
CA VAL A 46 -0.83 0.14 -17.46
C VAL A 46 -0.03 -1.02 -16.87
N LYS A 47 1.13 -1.32 -17.47
CA LYS A 47 2.06 -2.33 -16.96
C LYS A 47 2.68 -1.85 -15.64
N PRO A 48 2.52 -2.60 -14.54
CA PRO A 48 3.15 -2.25 -13.28
C PRO A 48 4.69 -2.25 -13.40
N THR A 49 5.33 -1.28 -12.75
CA THR A 49 6.79 -1.20 -12.63
C THR A 49 7.19 -1.24 -11.16
N VAL A 50 8.43 -1.64 -10.88
CA VAL A 50 8.98 -1.59 -9.53
C VAL A 50 9.25 -0.14 -9.15
N TRP A 51 8.29 0.47 -8.48
CA TRP A 51 8.38 1.86 -8.08
C TRP A 51 9.07 2.07 -6.72
N VAL A 52 8.92 1.09 -5.82
CA VAL A 52 9.47 1.15 -4.47
C VAL A 52 10.50 0.05 -4.30
N LYS A 53 11.70 0.41 -3.88
CA LYS A 53 12.70 -0.53 -3.43
C LYS A 53 12.60 -0.69 -1.91
N VAL A 54 12.28 -1.88 -1.43
CA VAL A 54 12.26 -2.17 0.01
C VAL A 54 13.68 -2.47 0.49
N MET A 55 14.09 -1.84 1.60
CA MET A 55 15.41 -2.00 2.20
C MET A 55 15.27 -2.23 3.69
N GLU A 56 15.73 -3.39 4.16
CA GLU A 56 15.86 -3.65 5.59
C GLU A 56 17.04 -2.87 6.18
N SER A 57 16.80 -2.09 7.22
CA SER A 57 17.83 -1.27 7.85
C SER A 57 17.50 -0.98 9.32
N PRO A 58 18.50 -0.97 10.22
CA PRO A 58 18.30 -0.54 11.61
C PRO A 58 18.11 0.98 11.73
N THR A 59 18.59 1.75 10.74
CA THR A 59 18.54 3.22 10.72
C THR A 59 17.96 3.74 9.41
N VAL A 60 17.52 4.98 9.41
CA VAL A 60 16.97 5.67 8.24
C VAL A 60 17.54 7.09 8.16
N PRO A 61 17.72 7.67 6.97
CA PRO A 61 18.05 9.08 6.86
C PRO A 61 17.02 9.94 7.59
N LYS A 62 17.50 10.90 8.39
CA LYS A 62 16.62 11.87 9.03
C LYS A 62 15.84 12.61 7.94
N SER A 63 14.55 12.80 8.19
CA SER A 63 13.65 13.29 7.16
C SER A 63 12.54 14.15 7.73
N PHE A 64 11.94 14.96 6.87
CA PHE A 64 10.82 15.82 7.20
C PHE A 64 9.71 15.66 6.16
N VAL A 65 8.48 15.99 6.53
CA VAL A 65 7.37 16.04 5.59
C VAL A 65 7.37 17.43 4.95
N SER A 66 7.64 17.50 3.66
CA SER A 66 7.64 18.76 2.92
C SER A 66 6.22 19.32 2.82
N THR A 67 6.07 20.60 3.12
CA THR A 67 4.82 21.35 2.87
C THR A 67 4.54 21.44 1.37
N ARG A 68 5.61 21.49 0.55
CA ARG A 68 5.55 21.40 -0.90
C ARG A 68 5.37 19.93 -1.30
N GLY A 69 4.15 19.57 -1.68
CA GLY A 69 3.84 18.26 -2.24
C GLY A 69 3.49 17.15 -1.24
N ARG A 70 3.52 17.42 0.08
CA ARG A 70 3.13 16.49 1.16
C ARG A 70 3.86 15.15 1.12
N MET A 71 5.11 15.17 0.68
CA MET A 71 5.98 14.00 0.59
C MET A 71 7.12 14.12 1.60
N ARG A 72 7.62 12.99 2.06
CA ARG A 72 8.75 12.94 2.97
C ARG A 72 10.05 13.09 2.19
N LEU A 73 10.92 14.00 2.61
CA LEU A 73 12.21 14.27 2.00
C LEU A 73 13.34 14.11 3.02
N PRO A 74 14.55 13.69 2.60
CA PRO A 74 15.72 13.70 3.48
C PRO A 74 16.03 15.12 3.96
N LEU A 75 16.51 15.27 5.19
CA LEU A 75 16.98 16.56 5.69
C LEU A 75 18.22 17.01 4.88
N PRO A 76 18.31 18.29 4.47
CA PRO A 76 19.49 18.80 3.78
C PRO A 76 20.78 18.67 4.59
N ALA A 77 20.67 18.77 5.93
CA ALA A 77 21.80 18.57 6.84
C ALA A 77 22.25 17.09 6.96
N GLY A 78 21.50 16.15 6.38
CA GLY A 78 21.79 14.73 6.42
C GLY A 78 21.62 14.08 7.79
N GLY A 79 22.38 13.00 8.01
CA GLY A 79 22.36 12.18 9.23
C GLY A 79 21.30 11.07 9.22
N THR A 80 21.42 10.16 10.18
CA THR A 80 20.52 9.02 10.34
C THR A 80 19.86 9.01 11.72
N GLU A 81 18.70 8.39 11.82
CA GLU A 81 18.00 8.10 13.07
C GLU A 81 17.66 6.60 13.16
N PRO A 82 17.51 6.03 14.37
CA PRO A 82 17.01 4.66 14.53
C PRO A 82 15.63 4.50 13.87
N LEU A 83 15.45 3.47 13.04
CA LEU A 83 14.17 3.24 12.37
C LEU A 83 13.10 2.81 13.37
N GLY A 84 13.46 1.94 14.33
CA GLY A 84 12.52 1.33 15.26
C GLY A 84 11.50 0.48 14.50
N ASN A 85 10.24 0.48 14.95
CA ASN A 85 9.16 -0.26 14.31
C ASN A 85 8.36 0.61 13.33
N ARG A 86 9.04 1.24 12.37
CA ARG A 86 8.44 2.19 11.41
C ARG A 86 8.77 1.79 9.98
N ILE A 87 7.88 2.14 9.06
CA ILE A 87 8.17 2.15 7.62
C ILE A 87 8.34 3.60 7.19
N ILE A 88 9.50 3.93 6.63
CA ILE A 88 9.81 5.27 6.16
C ILE A 88 10.15 5.22 4.68
N GLU A 89 9.31 5.85 3.86
CA GLU A 89 9.55 5.99 2.43
C GLU A 89 10.22 7.34 2.12
N LEU A 90 11.34 7.30 1.41
CA LEU A 90 12.06 8.47 0.90
C LEU A 90 12.22 8.34 -0.61
N PRO A 91 12.22 9.46 -1.36
CA PRO A 91 12.48 9.41 -2.79
C PRO A 91 13.92 8.94 -3.05
N GLN A 92 14.13 8.23 -4.15
CA GLN A 92 15.47 7.91 -4.63
C GLN A 92 16.22 9.18 -5.08
N ASP A 93 15.48 10.13 -5.64
CA ASP A 93 15.96 11.45 -6.04
C ASP A 93 14.95 12.51 -5.58
N ALA A 94 15.38 13.39 -4.67
CA ALA A 94 14.51 14.40 -4.08
C ALA A 94 14.01 15.43 -5.12
N ALA A 95 14.87 15.88 -6.03
CA ALA A 95 14.52 16.92 -7.01
C ALA A 95 13.54 16.38 -8.07
N ARG A 96 13.76 15.14 -8.54
CA ARG A 96 12.84 14.48 -9.47
C ARG A 96 11.50 14.18 -8.82
N ALA A 97 11.49 13.80 -7.55
CA ALA A 97 10.26 13.54 -6.84
C ALA A 97 9.47 14.84 -6.53
N GLU A 98 10.15 15.94 -6.24
CA GLU A 98 9.53 17.27 -6.10
C GLU A 98 8.89 17.77 -7.41
N SER A 99 9.51 17.47 -8.55
CA SER A 99 8.95 17.76 -9.89
C SER A 99 7.88 16.76 -10.36
N ARG A 100 7.49 15.81 -9.51
CA ARG A 100 6.47 14.78 -9.81
C ARG A 100 6.84 13.89 -11.01
N ASP A 101 8.13 13.64 -11.22
CA ASP A 101 8.60 12.77 -12.30
C ASP A 101 8.07 11.33 -12.11
N PRO A 102 7.31 10.80 -13.08
CA PRO A 102 6.75 9.47 -13.00
C PRO A 102 7.76 8.34 -13.28
N HIS A 103 9.05 8.65 -13.35
CA HIS A 103 10.12 7.65 -13.48
C HIS A 103 11.08 7.68 -12.28
N SER A 104 10.75 8.44 -11.22
CA SER A 104 11.52 8.50 -9.99
C SER A 104 10.83 7.70 -8.89
N GLY A 105 11.45 6.57 -8.53
CA GLY A 105 10.96 5.69 -7.48
C GLY A 105 11.27 6.16 -6.06
N PHE A 106 10.91 5.31 -5.11
CA PHE A 106 11.13 5.50 -3.68
C PHE A 106 11.96 4.35 -3.10
N VAL A 107 12.58 4.60 -1.96
CA VAL A 107 13.15 3.57 -1.09
C VAL A 107 12.31 3.52 0.17
N ALA A 108 11.77 2.34 0.48
CA ALA A 108 11.07 2.06 1.73
C ALA A 108 12.03 1.40 2.70
N TYR A 109 12.43 2.13 3.73
CA TYR A 109 13.21 1.61 4.85
C TYR A 109 12.27 0.89 5.80
N VAL A 110 12.57 -0.38 6.07
CA VAL A 110 11.78 -1.26 6.95
C VAL A 110 12.71 -1.94 7.97
N PRO A 111 12.19 -2.37 9.14
CA PRO A 111 13.01 -3.02 10.17
C PRO A 111 13.62 -4.33 9.66
N VAL A 112 14.81 -4.66 10.17
CA VAL A 112 15.51 -5.90 9.81
C VAL A 112 14.70 -7.13 10.21
N GLY A 113 14.58 -8.11 9.31
CA GLY A 113 13.77 -9.31 9.49
C GLY A 113 12.27 -9.13 9.26
N SER A 114 11.79 -7.92 8.94
CA SER A 114 10.38 -7.67 8.65
C SER A 114 9.90 -8.37 7.37
N ILE A 115 10.76 -8.49 6.34
CA ILE A 115 10.42 -9.17 5.09
C ILE A 115 10.21 -10.66 5.33
N GLU A 116 11.13 -11.30 6.05
CA GLU A 116 11.03 -12.74 6.36
C GLU A 116 9.83 -13.04 7.27
N LYS A 117 9.60 -12.19 8.30
CA LYS A 117 8.39 -12.29 9.13
C LYS A 117 7.13 -12.13 8.29
N GLY A 118 7.08 -11.15 7.40
CA GLY A 118 5.95 -10.88 6.52
C GLY A 118 5.68 -12.04 5.58
N LYS A 119 6.73 -12.63 4.99
CA LYS A 119 6.64 -13.83 4.16
C LYS A 119 5.97 -14.98 4.89
N ARG A 120 6.35 -15.24 6.14
CA ARG A 120 5.74 -16.30 6.96
C ARG A 120 4.26 -16.02 7.23
N LEU A 121 3.92 -14.79 7.63
CA LEU A 121 2.51 -14.40 7.87
C LEU A 121 1.66 -14.59 6.62
N VAL A 122 2.16 -14.15 5.46
CA VAL A 122 1.47 -14.25 4.18
C VAL A 122 1.30 -15.69 3.72
N ALA A 123 2.35 -16.51 3.86
CA ALA A 123 2.36 -17.88 3.34
C ALA A 123 1.68 -18.90 4.24
N SER A 124 1.67 -18.71 5.57
CA SER A 124 1.18 -19.71 6.54
C SER A 124 0.06 -19.22 7.46
N GLY A 125 -0.35 -17.94 7.35
CA GLY A 125 -1.35 -17.37 8.25
C GLY A 125 -0.81 -17.09 9.66
N GLY A 126 0.50 -17.29 9.89
CA GLY A 126 1.15 -16.92 11.15
C GLY A 126 0.61 -17.66 12.36
N ALA A 127 0.36 -18.97 12.25
CA ALA A 127 -0.25 -19.78 13.30
C ALA A 127 -1.64 -19.27 13.76
N GLY A 128 -2.47 -18.88 12.79
CA GLY A 128 -3.85 -18.45 13.05
C GLY A 128 -4.02 -16.97 13.41
N LYS A 129 -2.95 -16.17 13.29
CA LYS A 129 -3.01 -14.71 13.34
C LYS A 129 -3.75 -14.10 12.15
N THR A 130 -3.71 -14.78 11.01
CA THR A 130 -4.40 -14.35 9.80
C THR A 130 -4.72 -15.56 8.92
N ILE A 131 -5.37 -15.30 7.79
CA ILE A 131 -5.58 -16.26 6.72
C ILE A 131 -4.48 -16.03 5.69
N ASN A 132 -3.90 -17.11 5.14
CA ASN A 132 -2.85 -17.03 4.15
C ASN A 132 -3.31 -16.16 2.97
N CYS A 133 -2.53 -15.14 2.63
CA CYS A 133 -3.02 -14.10 1.71
C CYS A 133 -3.08 -14.62 0.27
N ASN A 134 -2.22 -15.58 -0.08
CA ASN A 134 -2.15 -16.18 -1.41
C ASN A 134 -3.42 -16.95 -1.79
N ILE A 135 -4.19 -17.45 -0.81
CA ILE A 135 -5.47 -18.13 -1.05
C ILE A 135 -6.43 -17.24 -1.86
N CYS A 136 -6.43 -15.94 -1.59
CA CYS A 136 -7.30 -14.99 -2.28
C CYS A 136 -6.55 -14.14 -3.32
N HIS A 137 -5.32 -13.72 -3.00
CA HIS A 137 -4.54 -12.82 -3.86
C HIS A 137 -3.70 -13.55 -4.92
N GLY A 138 -3.80 -14.88 -5.03
CA GLY A 138 -3.00 -15.71 -5.93
C GLY A 138 -1.63 -16.07 -5.34
N ASP A 139 -0.99 -17.12 -5.87
CA ASP A 139 0.27 -17.66 -5.35
C ASP A 139 1.43 -16.66 -5.35
N ASP A 140 1.46 -15.79 -6.35
CA ASP A 140 2.45 -14.71 -6.49
C ASP A 140 1.93 -13.34 -6.02
N LEU A 141 0.74 -13.32 -5.41
CA LEU A 141 0.06 -12.12 -4.91
C LEU A 141 -0.25 -11.06 -5.99
N LYS A 142 -0.34 -11.47 -7.27
CA LYS A 142 -0.70 -10.61 -8.40
C LYS A 142 -2.21 -10.49 -8.65
N GLY A 143 -3.02 -11.01 -7.74
CA GLY A 143 -4.48 -10.94 -7.79
C GLY A 143 -5.09 -12.14 -8.49
N LEU A 144 -6.39 -12.35 -8.24
CA LEU A 144 -7.17 -13.45 -8.80
C LEU A 144 -8.61 -12.97 -8.99
N GLY A 145 -9.08 -12.94 -10.24
CA GLY A 145 -10.39 -12.38 -10.58
C GLY A 145 -10.54 -10.93 -10.09
N ASP A 146 -11.55 -10.68 -9.25
CA ASP A 146 -11.82 -9.36 -8.65
C ASP A 146 -10.95 -9.02 -7.42
N VAL A 147 -10.10 -9.96 -6.97
CA VAL A 147 -9.18 -9.73 -5.86
C VAL A 147 -7.95 -8.99 -6.39
N PRO A 148 -7.58 -7.82 -5.82
CA PRO A 148 -6.52 -7.00 -6.37
C PRO A 148 -5.13 -7.62 -6.16
N ARG A 149 -4.18 -7.22 -7.02
CA ARG A 149 -2.75 -7.42 -6.75
C ARG A 149 -2.36 -6.70 -5.46
N ILE A 150 -1.46 -7.30 -4.71
CA ILE A 150 -0.78 -6.65 -3.58
C ILE A 150 0.75 -6.68 -3.70
N ALA A 151 1.30 -7.59 -4.52
CA ALA A 151 2.73 -7.65 -4.83
C ALA A 151 3.22 -6.32 -5.41
N GLY A 152 4.30 -5.74 -4.89
CA GLY A 152 4.94 -4.53 -5.42
C GLY A 152 4.15 -3.23 -5.23
N LEU A 153 3.10 -3.21 -4.40
CA LEU A 153 2.46 -1.96 -3.98
C LEU A 153 3.26 -1.28 -2.86
N HIS A 154 3.08 0.04 -2.70
CA HIS A 154 3.77 0.81 -1.67
C HIS A 154 3.49 0.24 -0.26
N PRO A 155 4.50 0.02 0.58
CA PRO A 155 4.29 -0.54 1.91
C PRO A 155 3.48 0.40 2.81
N ILE A 156 3.64 1.72 2.70
CA ILE A 156 2.76 2.66 3.42
C ILE A 156 1.31 2.53 2.96
N TYR A 157 1.06 2.29 1.66
CA TYR A 157 -0.29 2.07 1.15
C TYR A 157 -0.90 0.79 1.72
N ILE A 158 -0.17 -0.33 1.66
CA ILE A 158 -0.62 -1.62 2.19
C ILE A 158 -0.92 -1.52 3.68
N GLY A 159 -0.01 -0.94 4.46
CA GLY A 159 -0.21 -0.73 5.89
C GLY A 159 -1.51 0.03 6.15
N ARG A 160 -1.71 1.18 5.49
CA ARG A 160 -2.94 1.96 5.60
C ARG A 160 -4.20 1.17 5.24
N GLN A 161 -4.16 0.34 4.20
CA GLN A 161 -5.31 -0.50 3.86
C GLN A 161 -5.61 -1.53 4.93
N LEU A 162 -4.58 -2.21 5.47
CA LEU A 162 -4.75 -3.19 6.53
C LEU A 162 -5.32 -2.56 7.81
N TYR A 163 -4.86 -1.34 8.16
CA TYR A 163 -5.45 -0.56 9.25
C TYR A 163 -6.92 -0.18 8.96
N ALA A 164 -7.22 0.31 7.75
CA ALA A 164 -8.59 0.69 7.36
C ALA A 164 -9.58 -0.49 7.37
N PHE A 165 -9.12 -1.69 7.02
CA PHE A 165 -9.92 -2.91 7.14
C PHE A 165 -10.09 -3.36 8.58
N ARG A 166 -9.11 -3.09 9.46
CA ARG A 166 -9.18 -3.44 10.88
C ARG A 166 -10.10 -2.49 11.64
N GLY A 167 -10.13 -1.22 11.23
CA GLY A 167 -11.07 -0.22 11.72
C GLY A 167 -12.42 -0.26 11.01
N SER A 168 -13.05 0.91 10.93
CA SER A 168 -14.37 1.11 10.31
C SER A 168 -14.31 1.98 9.06
N GLU A 169 -13.11 2.38 8.63
CA GLU A 169 -12.87 3.25 7.47
C GLU A 169 -13.20 2.55 6.14
N TYR A 170 -13.31 1.22 6.14
CA TYR A 170 -13.85 0.48 5.01
C TYR A 170 -14.92 -0.53 5.45
N SER A 171 -16.14 -0.37 4.91
CA SER A 171 -17.33 -1.18 5.17
C SER A 171 -18.00 -1.74 3.92
N GLY A 172 -17.44 -1.53 2.71
CA GLY A 172 -17.95 -2.11 1.46
C GLY A 172 -17.79 -3.63 1.37
N THR A 173 -18.25 -4.23 0.28
CA THR A 173 -18.34 -5.69 0.10
C THR A 173 -17.00 -6.42 0.32
N SER A 174 -15.90 -5.84 -0.17
CA SER A 174 -14.55 -6.40 -0.01
C SER A 174 -14.04 -6.34 1.43
N ALA A 175 -14.56 -5.43 2.25
CA ALA A 175 -14.14 -5.25 3.63
C ALA A 175 -14.58 -6.40 4.53
N ALA A 176 -15.72 -7.04 4.25
CA ALA A 176 -16.21 -8.17 5.03
C ALA A 176 -15.22 -9.35 5.02
N LEU A 177 -14.58 -9.61 3.88
CA LEU A 177 -13.54 -10.63 3.74
C LEU A 177 -12.27 -10.22 4.49
N MET A 178 -11.77 -9.01 4.23
CA MET A 178 -10.52 -8.52 4.82
C MET A 178 -10.59 -8.30 6.32
N LYS A 179 -11.75 -7.94 6.89
CA LYS A 179 -11.95 -7.77 8.33
C LYS A 179 -11.53 -9.03 9.11
N LYS A 180 -11.87 -10.22 8.62
CA LYS A 180 -11.46 -11.49 9.26
C LYS A 180 -9.95 -11.71 9.17
N VAL A 181 -9.34 -11.32 8.04
CA VAL A 181 -7.90 -11.46 7.78
C VAL A 181 -7.09 -10.59 8.74
N VAL A 182 -7.54 -9.37 9.02
CA VAL A 182 -6.77 -8.39 9.81
C VAL A 182 -7.12 -8.36 11.30
N ALA A 183 -8.19 -9.03 11.72
CA ALA A 183 -8.73 -8.93 13.08
C ALA A 183 -7.74 -9.24 14.21
N LYS A 184 -6.77 -10.15 13.98
CA LYS A 184 -5.79 -10.58 15.00
C LYS A 184 -4.36 -10.12 14.68
N LEU A 185 -4.17 -9.29 13.65
CA LEU A 185 -2.85 -8.78 13.31
C LEU A 185 -2.44 -7.70 14.30
N ALA A 186 -1.27 -7.87 14.91
CA ALA A 186 -0.60 -6.80 15.63
C ALA A 186 0.02 -5.79 14.67
N ASP A 187 0.41 -4.62 15.17
CA ASP A 187 1.01 -3.55 14.35
C ASP A 187 2.32 -4.01 13.68
N ASP A 188 3.16 -4.76 14.41
CA ASP A 188 4.37 -5.39 13.88
C ASP A 188 4.07 -6.45 12.79
N ASP A 189 2.88 -7.04 12.80
CA ASP A 189 2.47 -8.01 11.79
C ASP A 189 2.01 -7.28 10.52
N ILE A 190 1.23 -6.20 10.66
CA ILE A 190 0.83 -5.32 9.55
C ILE A 190 2.07 -4.72 8.87
N LEU A 191 3.03 -4.23 9.65
CA LEU A 191 4.27 -3.69 9.13
C LEU A 191 5.06 -4.74 8.35
N ALA A 192 5.21 -5.95 8.91
CA ALA A 192 5.94 -7.04 8.26
C ALA A 192 5.26 -7.49 6.96
N ILE A 193 3.93 -7.66 6.96
CA ILE A 193 3.17 -7.97 5.74
C ILE A 193 3.38 -6.87 4.69
N SER A 194 3.28 -5.60 5.09
CA SER A 194 3.48 -4.45 4.20
C SER A 194 4.87 -4.43 3.58
N ALA A 195 5.91 -4.68 4.38
CA ALA A 195 7.29 -4.78 3.92
C ALA A 195 7.49 -5.92 2.91
N TYR A 196 6.96 -7.11 3.22
CA TYR A 196 7.10 -8.28 2.35
C TYR A 196 6.39 -8.08 1.01
N VAL A 197 5.10 -7.74 0.99
CA VAL A 197 4.36 -7.65 -0.28
C VAL A 197 4.91 -6.54 -1.17
N ALA A 198 5.39 -5.43 -0.58
CA ALA A 198 6.05 -4.36 -1.31
C ALA A 198 7.39 -4.77 -1.93
N SER A 199 8.08 -5.75 -1.34
CA SER A 199 9.36 -6.26 -1.85
C SER A 199 9.22 -7.17 -3.08
N LEU A 200 7.99 -7.61 -3.38
CA LEU A 200 7.71 -8.49 -4.51
C LEU A 200 7.67 -7.73 -5.84
N ALA A 201 7.98 -8.45 -6.92
CA ALA A 201 7.76 -7.94 -8.26
C ALA A 201 6.25 -7.79 -8.54
N PRO A 202 5.81 -6.67 -9.12
CA PRO A 202 4.41 -6.39 -9.36
C PRO A 202 3.82 -7.17 -10.57
#